data_AF-A0A8D8Z1A0-F1
#
_entry.id   AF-A0A8D8Z1A0-F1
#
_cell.length_a   1.000
_cell.length_b   1.000
_cell.length_c   1.000
_cell.angle_alpha   90.00
_cell.angle_beta   90.00
_cell.angle_gamma   90.00
#
_symmetry.space_group_name_H-M   'P 1'
#
loop_
_entity.id
_entity.type
_entity.pdbx_description
1 polymer ?
#
loop_
_entity_poly.entity_id
_entity_poly.type
_entity_poly.pdbx_seq_one_letter_code
_entity_poly.pdbx_strand_id
1 'polypeptide(L)'
;MLEMETFRVLSFLLGISSVFSESLCSTPTDSTLEPGLDHHFTIPDYIVLFSMLVISCAIGFFVGMFGEKQTTSDDFLLGSSSMGTLPMALSLAASFITAIELLGNPSEFYNHGSQFFLICISFVLVVPLTSWLYLPVFMKLRLTSAYEYLEMRFDYKVRALASGLYIIQMIFYTSVAVFAPALALSHVTGLNTYLAVTMVYCVCIFYASQGGMKAVILTDTFQAVVLLSSLVLLLVMGQLLTPGGFTQIWEDSLATNRIENLIWDSDITVKHNVWSVVIGGTVYWLSMFCASQASIQKYLSVQSIVQVRKALWVSAVGLIIIYCINAYMGAILYSNYKNCDPLTRNIIRSSDQMLPLYVLNVLGKYTGIPGFFVAGIFAASLGTVASAINSLAAVTMQDFLSNIMTVQIPDNKDYANIQRYGRRRDIGPLHPRHVLSLG
;
A
#
# COMPACT_ATOMS: atom_id res chain seq x y z
N MET A 1 -1.20 -10.36 -35.03
CA MET A 1 -0.88 -9.43 -36.15
C MET A 1 -1.57 -8.09 -35.96
N LEU A 2 -2.88 -8.03 -35.65
CA LEU A 2 -3.57 -6.77 -35.30
C LEU A 2 -2.99 -6.05 -34.07
N GLU A 3 -2.65 -6.76 -32.99
CA GLU A 3 -2.04 -6.13 -31.79
C GLU A 3 -0.67 -5.51 -32.07
N MET A 4 0.07 -6.04 -33.04
CA MET A 4 1.41 -5.57 -33.42
C MET A 4 1.35 -4.25 -34.22
N GLU A 5 0.29 -4.07 -35.01
CA GLU A 5 0.03 -2.84 -35.78
C GLU A 5 -0.45 -1.71 -34.87
N THR A 6 -1.39 -1.98 -33.95
CA THR A 6 -1.84 -0.98 -32.97
C THR A 6 -0.68 -0.52 -32.07
N PHE A 7 0.24 -1.43 -31.75
CA PHE A 7 1.45 -1.16 -30.96
C PHE A 7 2.48 -0.31 -31.73
N ARG A 8 2.65 -0.54 -33.04
CA ARG A 8 3.50 0.30 -33.91
C ARG A 8 2.96 1.71 -34.08
N VAL A 9 1.64 1.86 -34.15
CA VAL A 9 0.99 3.19 -34.22
C VAL A 9 1.17 3.94 -32.90
N LEU A 10 1.05 3.26 -31.76
CA LEU A 10 1.29 3.87 -30.44
C LEU A 10 2.76 4.26 -30.23
N SER A 11 3.72 3.42 -30.66
CA SER A 11 5.16 3.74 -30.59
C SER A 11 5.54 4.92 -31.49
N PHE A 12 4.88 5.05 -32.64
CA PHE A 12 5.07 6.18 -33.57
C PHE A 12 4.46 7.47 -33.03
N LEU A 13 3.27 7.41 -32.40
CA LEU A 13 2.62 8.55 -31.75
C LEU A 13 3.39 9.06 -30.52
N LEU A 14 4.14 8.18 -29.83
CA LEU A 14 4.95 8.53 -28.66
C LEU A 14 6.40 8.94 -29.00
N GLY A 15 6.78 9.01 -30.29
CA GLY A 15 8.13 9.45 -30.69
C GLY A 15 9.25 8.53 -30.19
N ILE A 16 8.97 7.24 -29.96
CA ILE A 16 9.93 6.26 -29.42
C ILE A 16 10.85 5.80 -30.55
N SER A 17 11.89 6.58 -30.85
CA SER A 17 13.00 6.11 -31.68
C SER A 17 13.88 5.14 -30.88
N SER A 18 14.13 3.96 -31.44
CA SER A 18 14.95 2.89 -30.87
C SER A 18 16.37 3.34 -30.56
N VAL A 19 16.65 3.62 -29.29
CA VAL A 19 17.95 3.98 -28.72
C VAL A 19 17.94 3.44 -27.28
N PHE A 20 18.85 2.61 -26.77
CA PHE A 20 19.93 1.78 -27.30
C PHE A 20 20.29 0.88 -26.09
N SER A 21 20.21 -0.46 -26.19
CA SER A 21 20.52 -1.34 -25.04
C SER A 21 22.03 -1.42 -24.74
N GLU A 22 22.87 -0.88 -25.62
CA GLU A 22 24.33 -0.90 -25.48
C GLU A 22 24.86 0.21 -24.55
N SER A 23 24.06 1.23 -24.17
CA SER A 23 24.52 2.30 -23.25
C SER A 23 24.29 1.99 -21.76
N LEU A 24 23.45 1.02 -21.42
CA LEU A 24 23.15 0.68 -20.01
C LEU A 24 24.34 0.03 -19.29
N CYS A 25 25.26 -0.58 -20.03
CA CYS A 25 26.43 -1.28 -19.51
C CYS A 25 27.78 -0.63 -19.90
N SER A 26 27.78 0.53 -20.56
CA SER A 26 29.04 1.21 -20.93
C SER A 26 29.74 1.81 -19.70
N THR A 27 31.03 1.54 -19.55
CA THR A 27 31.91 2.05 -18.49
C THR A 27 31.94 3.58 -18.46
N PRO A 28 31.92 4.24 -17.28
CA PRO A 28 32.25 5.66 -17.24
C PRO A 28 33.74 5.81 -17.57
N THR A 29 34.04 6.35 -18.76
CA THR A 29 35.41 6.73 -19.16
C THR A 29 35.81 8.12 -18.68
N ASP A 30 35.08 8.73 -17.74
CA ASP A 30 35.48 10.01 -17.14
C ASP A 30 35.36 10.00 -15.62
N SER A 31 36.48 10.27 -14.96
CA SER A 31 36.70 10.05 -13.52
C SER A 31 36.22 11.20 -12.63
N THR A 32 35.22 11.96 -13.06
CA THR A 32 34.74 13.15 -12.34
C THR A 32 33.22 13.27 -12.16
N LEU A 33 32.44 12.28 -12.61
CA LEU A 33 30.99 12.22 -12.36
C LEU A 33 30.67 11.06 -11.40
N GLU A 34 29.80 11.26 -10.40
CA GLU A 34 29.35 10.18 -9.53
C GLU A 34 28.76 9.03 -10.38
N PRO A 35 29.18 7.76 -10.16
CA PRO A 35 28.77 6.66 -11.01
C PRO A 35 27.33 6.27 -10.64
N GLY A 36 26.35 6.59 -11.49
CA GLY A 36 25.06 5.89 -11.42
C GLY A 36 23.82 6.60 -11.93
N LEU A 37 23.83 7.92 -12.17
CA LEU A 37 22.64 8.65 -12.60
C LEU A 37 22.91 9.46 -13.87
N ASP A 38 22.34 9.05 -15.00
CA ASP A 38 22.53 9.76 -16.27
C ASP A 38 21.60 10.98 -16.40
N HIS A 39 20.50 11.02 -15.66
CA HIS A 39 19.47 12.07 -15.75
C HIS A 39 19.04 12.55 -14.36
N HIS A 40 18.97 13.87 -14.18
CA HIS A 40 18.44 14.52 -12.99
C HIS A 40 16.97 14.92 -13.19
N PHE A 41 16.26 15.10 -12.06
CA PHE A 41 14.88 15.56 -12.06
C PHE A 41 14.71 16.90 -12.77
N THR A 42 13.83 16.94 -13.77
CA THR A 42 13.54 18.12 -14.57
C THR A 42 12.37 18.90 -13.97
N ILE A 43 12.17 20.16 -14.41
CA ILE A 43 11.04 21.00 -13.96
C ILE A 43 9.69 20.29 -14.15
N PRO A 44 9.39 19.64 -15.30
CA PRO A 44 8.18 18.83 -15.45
C PRO A 44 8.02 17.75 -14.38
N ASP A 45 9.10 17.09 -13.97
CA ASP A 45 9.03 16.04 -12.95
C ASP A 45 8.58 16.59 -11.59
N TYR A 46 9.14 17.74 -11.20
CA TYR A 46 8.72 18.46 -9.99
C TYR A 46 7.27 18.93 -10.07
N ILE A 47 6.83 19.43 -11.23
CA ILE A 47 5.44 19.87 -11.42
C ILE A 47 4.48 18.70 -11.23
N VAL A 48 4.77 17.54 -11.84
CA VAL A 48 3.92 16.35 -11.69
C VAL A 48 3.87 15.88 -10.24
N LEU A 49 5.02 15.75 -9.58
CA LEU A 49 5.08 15.37 -8.16
C LEU A 49 4.31 16.34 -7.26
N PHE A 50 4.57 17.65 -7.40
CA PHE A 50 3.93 18.67 -6.58
C PHE A 50 2.42 18.76 -6.86
N SER A 51 1.99 18.57 -8.11
CA SER A 51 0.57 18.52 -8.45
C SER A 51 -0.16 17.40 -7.71
N MET A 52 0.43 16.20 -7.60
CA MET A 52 -0.15 15.09 -6.85
C MET A 52 -0.31 15.45 -5.36
N LEU A 53 0.72 16.05 -4.75
CA LEU A 53 0.70 16.46 -3.34
C LEU A 53 -0.36 17.54 -3.08
N VAL A 54 -0.42 18.56 -3.94
CA VAL A 54 -1.40 19.65 -3.84
C VAL A 54 -2.82 19.13 -4.03
N ILE A 55 -3.06 18.25 -5.01
CA ILE A 55 -4.39 17.65 -5.22
C ILE A 55 -4.79 16.80 -4.01
N SER A 56 -3.87 16.01 -3.44
CA SER A 56 -4.13 15.23 -2.22
C SER A 56 -4.53 16.14 -1.04
N CYS A 57 -3.77 17.21 -0.81
CA CYS A 57 -4.11 18.22 0.20
C CYS A 57 -5.46 18.90 -0.08
N ALA A 58 -5.72 19.26 -1.34
CA ALA A 58 -6.93 19.94 -1.75
C ALA A 58 -8.16 19.06 -1.55
N ILE A 59 -8.09 17.76 -1.85
CA ILE A 59 -9.17 16.80 -1.58
C ILE A 59 -9.46 16.76 -0.07
N GLY A 60 -8.42 16.60 0.76
CA GLY A 60 -8.60 16.52 2.21
C GLY A 60 -9.17 17.82 2.81
N PHE A 61 -8.64 18.96 2.37
CA PHE A 61 -9.11 20.28 2.79
C PHE A 61 -10.54 20.57 2.32
N PHE A 62 -10.87 20.23 1.07
CA PHE A 62 -12.21 20.42 0.50
C PHE A 62 -13.25 19.61 1.28
N VAL A 63 -12.95 18.34 1.59
CA VAL A 63 -13.84 17.49 2.39
C VAL A 63 -13.97 18.02 3.83
N GLY A 64 -12.88 18.52 4.43
CA GLY A 64 -12.91 19.10 5.78
C GLY A 64 -13.71 20.40 5.88
N MET A 65 -13.60 21.28 4.88
CA MET A 65 -14.28 22.59 4.91
C MET A 65 -15.69 22.59 4.34
N PHE A 66 -15.91 21.89 3.23
CA PHE A 66 -17.17 21.90 2.48
C PHE A 66 -17.99 20.62 2.64
N GLY A 67 -17.43 19.59 3.30
CA GLY A 67 -18.18 18.41 3.69
C GLY A 67 -19.19 18.70 4.79
N GLU A 68 -20.06 17.72 5.05
CA GLU A 68 -20.93 17.73 6.23
C GLU A 68 -20.08 17.93 7.49
N LYS A 69 -20.48 18.89 8.34
CA LYS A 69 -19.76 19.17 9.59
C LYS A 69 -19.73 17.90 10.44
N GLN A 70 -18.53 17.39 10.69
CA GLN A 70 -18.30 16.23 11.56
C GLN A 70 -18.52 16.68 13.01
N THR A 71 -19.74 16.52 13.53
CA THR A 71 -20.09 17.00 14.87
C THR A 71 -19.77 16.02 15.99
N THR A 72 -19.51 14.75 15.66
CA THR A 72 -19.21 13.69 16.62
C THR A 72 -17.86 13.01 16.30
N SER A 73 -17.28 12.33 17.30
CA SER A 73 -16.04 11.56 17.08
C SER A 73 -16.24 10.38 16.14
N ASP A 74 -17.42 9.75 16.14
CA ASP A 74 -17.74 8.67 15.21
C ASP A 74 -17.81 9.17 13.77
N ASP A 75 -18.38 10.37 13.57
CA ASP A 75 -18.42 11.02 12.26
C ASP A 75 -17.00 11.29 11.73
N PHE A 76 -16.10 11.78 12.59
CA PHE A 76 -14.71 12.05 12.23
C PHE A 76 -13.87 10.78 12.01
N LEU A 77 -13.98 9.78 12.90
CA LEU A 77 -13.12 8.58 12.89
C LEU A 77 -13.64 7.45 11.99
N LEU A 78 -14.95 7.36 11.78
CA LEU A 78 -15.59 6.29 11.00
C LEU A 78 -16.24 6.80 9.71
N GLY A 79 -16.38 8.11 9.51
CA GLY A 79 -16.91 8.67 8.27
C GLY A 79 -18.42 8.47 8.08
N SER A 80 -19.16 8.43 9.19
CA SER A 80 -20.63 8.36 9.25
C SER A 80 -21.27 7.24 8.41
N SER A 81 -20.53 6.15 8.17
CA SER A 81 -20.91 5.03 7.30
C SER A 81 -21.41 5.43 5.90
N SER A 82 -20.99 6.56 5.35
CA SER A 82 -21.55 7.13 4.10
C SER A 82 -20.75 6.80 2.83
N MET A 83 -19.63 6.08 2.96
CA MET A 83 -18.72 5.85 1.84
C MET A 83 -19.29 4.85 0.83
N GLY A 84 -18.93 5.05 -0.43
CA GLY A 84 -19.23 4.10 -1.51
C GLY A 84 -18.34 2.86 -1.45
N THR A 85 -18.79 1.77 -2.09
CA THR A 85 -18.04 0.50 -2.14
C THR A 85 -16.68 0.63 -2.85
N LEU A 86 -16.61 1.37 -3.97
CA LEU A 86 -15.39 1.50 -4.75
C LEU A 86 -14.32 2.37 -4.06
N PRO A 87 -14.64 3.59 -3.54
CA PRO A 87 -13.67 4.37 -2.78
C PRO A 87 -13.11 3.62 -1.57
N MET A 88 -13.97 2.90 -0.83
CA MET A 88 -13.53 2.09 0.29
C MET A 88 -12.60 0.94 -0.16
N ALA A 89 -12.92 0.26 -1.27
CA ALA A 89 -12.07 -0.81 -1.80
C ALA A 89 -10.69 -0.32 -2.23
N LEU A 90 -10.63 0.80 -2.95
CA LEU A 90 -9.37 1.40 -3.42
C LEU A 90 -8.54 1.91 -2.24
N SER A 91 -9.20 2.53 -1.27
CA SER A 91 -8.57 2.97 -0.04
C SER A 91 -8.04 1.79 0.79
N LEU A 92 -8.76 0.67 0.86
CA LEU A 92 -8.28 -0.54 1.52
C LEU A 92 -7.04 -1.12 0.83
N ALA A 93 -7.04 -1.21 -0.52
CA ALA A 93 -5.88 -1.67 -1.28
C ALA A 93 -4.68 -0.74 -1.08
N ALA A 94 -4.89 0.58 -1.20
CA ALA A 94 -3.84 1.58 -1.03
C ALA A 94 -3.23 1.61 0.37
N SER A 95 -3.98 1.24 1.42
CA SER A 95 -3.42 1.14 2.77
C SER A 95 -2.28 0.15 2.88
N PHE A 96 -2.35 -0.94 2.11
CA PHE A 96 -1.38 -2.02 2.22
C PHE A 96 -0.26 -1.90 1.21
N ILE A 97 -0.49 -1.23 0.07
CA ILE A 97 0.54 -1.00 -0.91
C ILE A 97 1.38 0.20 -0.49
N THR A 98 2.59 -0.11 -0.02
CA THR A 98 3.59 0.91 0.35
C THR A 98 4.64 1.06 -0.74
N ALA A 99 5.41 2.14 -0.67
CA ALA A 99 6.64 2.28 -1.44
C ALA A 99 7.61 1.08 -1.28
N ILE A 100 7.60 0.42 -0.11
CA ILE A 100 8.44 -0.76 0.15
C ILE A 100 8.04 -1.89 -0.78
N GLU A 101 6.75 -2.17 -0.92
CA GLU A 101 6.25 -3.22 -1.82
C GLU A 101 6.48 -2.84 -3.29
N LEU A 102 6.28 -1.56 -3.63
CA LEU A 102 6.49 -1.07 -4.98
C LEU A 102 7.95 -1.22 -5.46
N LEU A 103 8.91 -0.92 -4.59
CA LEU A 103 10.34 -1.00 -4.91
C LEU A 103 10.93 -2.39 -4.65
N GLY A 104 10.46 -3.04 -3.57
CA GLY A 104 10.97 -4.32 -3.09
C GLY A 104 10.42 -5.50 -3.89
N ASN A 105 9.15 -5.50 -4.30
CA ASN A 105 8.59 -6.65 -5.03
C ASN A 105 9.30 -6.88 -6.38
N PRO A 106 9.44 -5.89 -7.28
CA PRO A 106 10.18 -6.09 -8.53
C PRO A 106 11.63 -6.54 -8.30
N SER A 107 12.27 -6.02 -7.25
CA SER A 107 13.62 -6.39 -6.81
C SER A 107 13.69 -7.83 -6.32
N GLU A 108 12.68 -8.30 -5.59
CA GLU A 108 12.58 -9.69 -5.16
C GLU A 108 12.45 -10.64 -6.34
N PHE A 109 11.60 -10.30 -7.32
CA PHE A 109 11.47 -11.06 -8.57
C PHE A 109 12.76 -11.08 -9.38
N TYR A 110 13.47 -9.96 -9.46
CA TYR A 110 14.76 -9.86 -10.14
C TYR A 110 15.82 -10.80 -9.52
N ASN A 111 15.89 -10.86 -8.18
CA ASN A 111 16.95 -11.60 -7.49
C ASN A 111 16.63 -13.06 -7.19
N HIS A 112 15.37 -13.35 -6.90
CA HIS A 112 14.93 -14.63 -6.32
C HIS A 112 13.79 -15.30 -7.12
N GLY A 113 13.42 -14.77 -8.30
CA GLY A 113 12.48 -15.43 -9.20
C GLY A 113 11.02 -15.38 -8.78
N SER A 114 10.21 -16.29 -9.34
CA SER A 114 8.75 -16.19 -9.35
C SER A 114 8.04 -16.77 -8.12
N GLN A 115 8.72 -17.44 -7.19
CA GLN A 115 8.07 -18.12 -6.06
C GLN A 115 7.21 -17.18 -5.21
N PHE A 116 7.68 -15.95 -5.01
CA PHE A 116 6.96 -14.96 -4.21
C PHE A 116 5.60 -14.58 -4.82
N PHE A 117 5.40 -14.79 -6.13
CA PHE A 117 4.11 -14.55 -6.81
C PHE A 117 2.96 -15.37 -6.22
N LEU A 118 3.25 -16.52 -5.59
CA LEU A 118 2.26 -17.37 -4.94
C LEU A 118 1.48 -16.65 -3.83
N ILE A 119 1.97 -15.51 -3.33
CA ILE A 119 1.27 -14.65 -2.39
C ILE A 119 -0.11 -14.20 -2.92
N CYS A 120 -0.29 -14.20 -4.26
CA CYS A 120 -1.58 -13.92 -4.87
C CYS A 120 -2.68 -14.92 -4.45
N ILE A 121 -2.31 -16.19 -4.19
CA ILE A 121 -3.23 -17.21 -3.68
C ILE A 121 -3.69 -16.83 -2.27
N SER A 122 -2.79 -16.30 -1.44
CA SER A 122 -3.11 -15.84 -0.09
C SER A 122 -4.18 -14.74 -0.10
N PHE A 123 -4.13 -13.80 -1.05
CA PHE A 123 -5.19 -12.78 -1.20
C PHE A 123 -6.56 -13.40 -1.43
N VAL A 124 -6.64 -14.41 -2.29
CA VAL A 124 -7.89 -15.12 -2.59
C VAL A 124 -8.41 -15.88 -1.37
N LEU A 125 -7.53 -16.45 -0.56
CA LEU A 125 -7.90 -17.19 0.66
C LEU A 125 -8.31 -16.27 1.82
N VAL A 126 -7.71 -15.09 1.94
CA VAL A 126 -8.00 -14.15 3.04
C VAL A 126 -9.41 -13.57 2.93
N VAL A 127 -9.88 -13.22 1.73
CA VAL A 127 -11.20 -12.60 1.54
C VAL A 127 -12.36 -13.42 2.14
N PRO A 128 -12.53 -14.73 1.87
CA PRO A 128 -13.60 -15.52 2.48
C PRO A 128 -13.43 -15.65 3.99
N LEU A 129 -12.19 -15.83 4.49
CA LEU A 129 -11.92 -15.91 5.93
C LEU A 129 -12.32 -14.62 6.66
N THR A 130 -11.91 -13.46 6.15
CA THR A 130 -12.34 -12.15 6.68
C THR A 130 -13.85 -11.99 6.60
N SER A 131 -14.45 -12.36 5.46
CA SER A 131 -15.88 -12.16 5.18
C SER A 131 -16.83 -12.98 6.04
N TRP A 132 -16.41 -14.18 6.44
CA TRP A 132 -17.22 -15.11 7.24
C TRP A 132 -16.90 -15.03 8.72
N LEU A 133 -15.63 -14.95 9.12
CA LEU A 133 -15.24 -15.02 10.53
C LEU A 133 -15.25 -13.65 11.22
N TYR A 134 -14.74 -12.61 10.56
CA TYR A 134 -14.47 -11.32 11.21
C TYR A 134 -15.55 -10.27 10.93
N LEU A 135 -15.95 -10.10 9.67
CA LEU A 135 -16.91 -9.06 9.29
C LEU A 135 -18.24 -9.11 10.06
N PRO A 136 -18.88 -10.27 10.30
CA PRO A 136 -20.16 -10.30 11.01
C PRO A 136 -20.07 -9.75 12.43
N VAL A 137 -18.91 -9.87 13.09
CA VAL A 137 -18.67 -9.37 14.44
C VAL A 137 -18.50 -7.86 14.42
N PHE A 138 -17.54 -7.36 13.65
CA PHE A 138 -17.22 -5.93 13.62
C PHE A 138 -18.33 -5.07 13.01
N MET A 139 -19.01 -5.54 11.95
CA MET A 139 -20.12 -4.79 11.35
C MET A 139 -21.36 -4.72 12.24
N LYS A 140 -21.57 -5.68 13.15
CA LYS A 140 -22.66 -5.66 14.13
C LYS A 140 -22.33 -4.79 15.34
N LEU A 141 -21.09 -4.87 15.85
CA LEU A 141 -20.68 -4.15 17.05
C LEU A 141 -20.36 -2.67 16.79
N ARG A 142 -19.88 -2.33 15.58
CA ARG A 142 -19.53 -0.96 15.15
C ARG A 142 -18.71 -0.18 16.19
N LEU A 143 -17.66 -0.82 16.69
CA LEU A 143 -16.77 -0.24 17.70
C LEU A 143 -15.80 0.75 17.06
N THR A 144 -15.48 1.82 17.78
CA THR A 144 -14.52 2.82 17.31
C THR A 144 -13.10 2.28 17.36
N SER A 145 -12.76 1.48 18.38
CA SER A 145 -11.54 0.65 18.43
C SER A 145 -11.88 -0.84 18.29
N ALA A 146 -11.18 -1.53 17.40
CA ALA A 146 -11.29 -2.97 17.24
C ALA A 146 -10.94 -3.74 18.53
N TYR A 147 -10.08 -3.17 19.37
CA TYR A 147 -9.61 -3.80 20.60
C TYR A 147 -10.65 -3.74 21.74
N GLU A 148 -11.70 -2.92 21.61
CA GLU A 148 -12.88 -2.97 22.49
C GLU A 148 -13.52 -4.35 22.51
N TYR A 149 -13.46 -5.07 21.39
CA TYR A 149 -13.93 -6.45 21.31
C TYR A 149 -13.18 -7.37 22.30
N LEU A 150 -11.86 -7.15 22.48
CA LEU A 150 -11.07 -7.96 23.39
C LEU A 150 -11.45 -7.72 24.86
N GLU A 151 -11.84 -6.50 25.22
CA GLU A 151 -12.37 -6.22 26.56
C GLU A 151 -13.72 -6.89 26.78
N MET A 152 -14.62 -6.83 25.79
CA MET A 152 -15.92 -7.50 25.89
C MET A 152 -15.79 -9.03 26.01
N ARG A 153 -14.76 -9.60 25.38
CA ARG A 153 -14.55 -11.05 25.35
C ARG A 153 -13.70 -11.57 26.53
N PHE A 154 -12.76 -10.78 26.99
CA PHE A 154 -11.77 -11.09 28.02
C PHE A 154 -11.80 -10.02 29.11
N ASP A 155 -10.85 -9.09 29.12
CA ASP A 155 -10.77 -8.00 30.08
C ASP A 155 -10.04 -6.77 29.50
N TYR A 156 -10.03 -5.68 30.27
CA TYR A 156 -9.35 -4.44 29.89
C TYR A 156 -7.83 -4.60 29.73
N LYS A 157 -7.20 -5.51 30.47
CA LYS A 157 -5.74 -5.72 30.39
C LYS A 157 -5.34 -6.25 29.02
N VAL A 158 -6.11 -7.20 28.47
CA VAL A 158 -5.91 -7.73 27.12
C VAL A 158 -6.13 -6.64 26.08
N ARG A 159 -7.17 -5.80 26.22
CA ARG A 159 -7.39 -4.63 25.36
C ARG A 159 -6.19 -3.69 25.38
N ALA A 160 -5.77 -3.23 26.56
CA ALA A 160 -4.66 -2.29 26.70
C ALA A 160 -3.35 -2.84 26.13
N LEU A 161 -3.05 -4.13 26.34
CA LEU A 161 -1.88 -4.78 25.77
C LEU A 161 -1.94 -4.82 24.24
N ALA A 162 -3.06 -5.27 23.67
CA ALA A 162 -3.23 -5.37 22.22
C ALA A 162 -3.16 -3.99 21.54
N SER A 163 -3.86 -2.99 22.10
CA SER A 163 -3.82 -1.60 21.63
C SER A 163 -2.41 -1.01 21.73
N GLY A 164 -1.69 -1.27 22.82
CA GLY A 164 -0.30 -0.80 22.99
C GLY A 164 0.66 -1.43 21.97
N LEU A 165 0.55 -2.74 21.74
CA LEU A 165 1.34 -3.43 20.72
C LEU A 165 1.03 -2.91 19.32
N TYR A 166 -0.24 -2.65 19.02
CA TYR A 166 -0.64 -2.06 17.74
C TYR A 166 -0.06 -0.66 17.53
N ILE A 167 -0.11 0.20 18.56
CA ILE A 167 0.47 1.55 18.49
C ILE A 167 1.96 1.47 18.16
N ILE A 168 2.71 0.63 18.89
CA ILE A 168 4.15 0.44 18.67
C ILE A 168 4.41 -0.09 17.26
N GLN A 169 3.67 -1.12 16.83
CA GLN A 169 3.79 -1.70 15.49
C GLN A 169 3.56 -0.65 14.40
N MET A 170 2.49 0.14 14.52
CA MET A 170 2.14 1.15 13.51
C MET A 170 3.13 2.31 13.46
N ILE A 171 3.72 2.72 14.59
CA ILE A 171 4.81 3.72 14.60
C ILE A 171 6.01 3.21 13.81
N PHE A 172 6.46 1.96 14.04
CA PHE A 172 7.56 1.39 13.28
C PHE A 172 7.22 1.22 11.80
N TYR A 173 6.03 0.69 11.50
CA TYR A 173 5.58 0.46 10.13
C TYR A 173 5.53 1.76 9.32
N THR A 174 4.90 2.81 9.85
CA THR A 174 4.83 4.11 9.17
C THR A 174 6.19 4.78 9.00
N SER A 175 7.10 4.61 9.97
CA SER A 175 8.48 5.12 9.88
C SER A 175 9.20 4.52 8.67
N VAL A 176 9.11 3.20 8.46
CA VAL A 176 9.72 2.53 7.30
C VAL A 176 8.99 2.90 6.00
N ALA A 177 7.65 2.96 6.03
CA ALA A 177 6.82 3.28 4.87
C ALA A 177 7.11 4.67 4.28
N VAL A 178 7.47 5.66 5.11
CA VAL A 178 7.87 7.02 4.66
C VAL A 178 9.36 7.11 4.34
N PHE A 179 10.19 6.28 4.95
CA PHE A 179 11.62 6.31 4.69
C PHE A 179 11.97 5.86 3.26
N ALA A 180 11.33 4.79 2.76
CA ALA A 180 11.55 4.29 1.41
C ALA A 180 11.33 5.33 0.28
N PRO A 181 10.17 6.04 0.19
CA PRO A 181 9.95 7.06 -0.83
C PRO A 181 10.88 8.27 -0.66
N ALA A 182 11.18 8.65 0.58
CA ALA A 182 12.08 9.76 0.87
C ALA A 182 13.52 9.44 0.44
N LEU A 183 13.96 8.20 0.63
CA LEU A 183 15.25 7.71 0.15
C LEU A 183 15.28 7.71 -1.38
N ALA A 184 14.23 7.20 -2.04
CA ALA A 184 14.12 7.25 -3.50
C ALA A 184 14.17 8.68 -4.03
N LEU A 185 13.39 9.61 -3.46
CA LEU A 185 13.40 11.03 -3.83
C LEU A 185 14.77 11.67 -3.60
N SER A 186 15.42 11.39 -2.48
CA SER A 186 16.75 11.89 -2.14
C SER A 186 17.79 11.48 -3.17
N HIS A 187 17.78 10.21 -3.60
CA HIS A 187 18.66 9.74 -4.67
C HIS A 187 18.44 10.43 -6.01
N VAL A 188 17.19 10.77 -6.33
CA VAL A 188 16.85 11.37 -7.63
C VAL A 188 17.11 12.88 -7.65
N THR A 189 16.80 13.57 -6.55
CA THR A 189 16.80 15.04 -6.46
C THR A 189 18.03 15.60 -5.77
N GLY A 190 18.81 14.77 -5.08
CA GLY A 190 19.88 15.20 -4.17
C GLY A 190 19.37 15.85 -2.88
N LEU A 191 18.05 15.84 -2.63
CA LEU A 191 17.45 16.45 -1.45
C LEU A 191 17.78 15.63 -0.19
N ASN A 192 18.08 16.30 0.92
CA ASN A 192 18.35 15.62 2.18
C ASN A 192 17.17 14.70 2.57
N THR A 193 17.46 13.42 2.79
CA THR A 193 16.43 12.40 3.10
C THR A 193 15.57 12.77 4.31
N TYR A 194 16.15 13.35 5.37
CA TYR A 194 15.40 13.78 6.56
C TYR A 194 14.45 14.93 6.26
N LEU A 195 14.85 15.85 5.37
CA LEU A 195 13.98 16.93 4.91
C LEU A 195 12.80 16.38 4.10
N ALA A 196 13.05 15.42 3.21
CA ALA A 196 11.99 14.75 2.44
C ALA A 196 10.99 14.04 3.37
N VAL A 197 11.47 13.25 4.34
CA VAL A 197 10.62 12.59 5.34
C VAL A 197 9.77 13.61 6.11
N THR A 198 10.38 14.71 6.56
CA THR A 198 9.67 15.75 7.32
C THR A 198 8.56 16.38 6.50
N MET A 199 8.83 16.70 5.23
CA MET A 199 7.83 17.26 4.32
C MET A 199 6.64 16.31 4.10
N VAL A 200 6.90 15.02 3.91
CA VAL A 200 5.84 14.00 3.76
C VAL A 200 4.94 13.94 4.98
N TYR A 201 5.53 13.88 6.18
CA TYR A 201 4.74 13.86 7.41
C TYR A 201 3.95 15.15 7.62
N CYS A 202 4.54 16.32 7.35
CA CYS A 202 3.82 17.59 7.44
C CYS A 202 2.59 17.60 6.52
N VAL A 203 2.75 17.16 5.27
CA VAL A 203 1.64 17.05 4.31
C VAL A 203 0.58 16.06 4.80
N CYS A 204 0.98 14.85 5.19
CA CYS A 204 0.09 13.82 5.73
C CYS A 204 -0.72 14.29 6.93
N ILE A 205 -0.05 14.83 7.94
CA ILE A 205 -0.69 15.29 9.18
C ILE A 205 -1.66 16.42 8.86
N PHE A 206 -1.28 17.34 7.97
CA PHE A 206 -2.14 18.45 7.59
C PHE A 206 -3.47 17.95 7.01
N TYR A 207 -3.47 17.19 5.92
CA TYR A 207 -4.75 16.80 5.30
C TYR A 207 -5.53 15.75 6.10
N ALA A 208 -4.84 14.85 6.84
CA ALA A 208 -5.50 13.87 7.69
C ALA A 208 -6.21 14.53 8.88
N SER A 209 -5.63 15.59 9.46
CA SER A 209 -6.22 16.32 10.58
C SER A 209 -7.48 17.11 10.21
N GLN A 210 -7.58 17.61 8.97
CA GLN A 210 -8.66 18.50 8.56
C GLN A 210 -9.96 17.78 8.19
N GLY A 211 -9.89 16.55 7.65
CA GLY A 211 -11.05 15.94 6.99
C GLY A 211 -11.53 14.59 7.54
N GLY A 212 -10.84 14.01 8.52
CA GLY A 212 -11.19 12.73 9.14
C GLY A 212 -11.23 11.56 8.14
N MET A 213 -11.90 10.47 8.51
CA MET A 213 -11.91 9.23 7.72
C MET A 213 -12.49 9.39 6.31
N LYS A 214 -13.51 10.26 6.12
CA LYS A 214 -14.07 10.52 4.78
C LYS A 214 -13.01 11.10 3.84
N ALA A 215 -12.25 12.07 4.33
CA ALA A 215 -11.18 12.68 3.55
C ALA A 215 -10.08 11.66 3.26
N VAL A 216 -9.65 10.89 4.26
CA VAL A 216 -8.62 9.85 4.11
C VAL A 216 -9.03 8.86 3.01
N ILE A 217 -10.26 8.35 3.02
CA ILE A 217 -10.71 7.40 1.99
C ILE A 217 -10.71 8.01 0.58
N LEU A 218 -11.11 9.28 0.45
CA LEU A 218 -11.13 9.97 -0.84
C LEU A 218 -9.72 10.31 -1.35
N THR A 219 -8.83 10.75 -0.47
CA THR A 219 -7.41 10.98 -0.83
C THR A 219 -6.74 9.67 -1.22
N ASP A 220 -6.97 8.59 -0.46
CA ASP A 220 -6.43 7.27 -0.78
C ASP A 220 -6.96 6.77 -2.13
N THR A 221 -8.23 7.05 -2.45
CA THR A 221 -8.82 6.65 -3.74
C THR A 221 -8.10 7.34 -4.91
N PHE A 222 -7.85 8.64 -4.81
CA PHE A 222 -7.07 9.38 -5.80
C PHE A 222 -5.63 8.85 -5.89
N GLN A 223 -4.99 8.64 -4.75
CA GLN A 223 -3.62 8.14 -4.65
C GLN A 223 -3.48 6.71 -5.21
N ALA A 224 -4.46 5.83 -5.00
CA ALA A 224 -4.50 4.49 -5.57
C ALA A 224 -4.51 4.54 -7.11
N VAL A 225 -5.26 5.48 -7.70
CA VAL A 225 -5.32 5.67 -9.15
C VAL A 225 -4.00 6.20 -9.68
N VAL A 226 -3.38 7.18 -9.01
CA VAL A 226 -2.06 7.71 -9.38
C VAL A 226 -1.00 6.61 -9.30
N LEU A 227 -0.99 5.83 -8.22
CA LEU A 227 -0.14 4.67 -8.04
C LEU A 227 -0.31 3.66 -9.19
N LEU A 228 -1.53 3.19 -9.44
CA LEU A 228 -1.78 2.19 -10.47
C LEU A 228 -1.40 2.69 -11.87
N SER A 229 -1.75 3.93 -12.20
CA SER A 229 -1.40 4.54 -13.48
C SER A 229 0.10 4.72 -13.66
N SER A 230 0.84 5.08 -12.60
CA SER A 230 2.31 5.17 -12.64
C SER A 230 2.94 3.80 -12.92
N LEU A 231 2.45 2.74 -12.28
CA LEU A 231 2.93 1.37 -12.49
C LEU A 231 2.62 0.86 -13.90
N VAL A 232 1.40 1.10 -14.39
CA VAL A 232 1.02 0.73 -15.76
C VAL A 232 1.86 1.48 -16.78
N LEU A 233 2.11 2.78 -16.59
CA LEU A 233 2.97 3.57 -17.48
C LEU A 233 4.38 2.98 -17.54
N LEU A 234 4.97 2.66 -16.39
CA LEU A 234 6.30 2.06 -16.34
C LEU A 234 6.35 0.71 -17.02
N LEU A 235 5.33 -0.13 -16.79
CA LEU A 235 5.25 -1.45 -17.42
C LEU A 235 5.18 -1.34 -18.94
N VAL A 236 4.33 -0.44 -19.45
CA VAL A 236 4.18 -0.20 -20.89
C VAL A 236 5.47 0.34 -21.49
N MET A 237 6.11 1.32 -20.85
CA MET A 237 7.38 1.87 -21.32
C MET A 237 8.51 0.85 -21.26
N GLY A 238 8.63 0.11 -20.16
CA GLY A 238 9.65 -0.93 -20.01
C GLY A 238 9.52 -2.01 -21.08
N GLN A 239 8.29 -2.43 -21.38
CA GLN A 239 7.99 -3.37 -22.45
C GLN A 239 8.35 -2.81 -23.85
N LEU A 240 8.05 -1.54 -24.12
CA LEU A 240 8.33 -0.89 -25.40
C LEU A 240 9.84 -0.68 -25.65
N LEU A 241 10.61 -0.44 -24.59
CA LEU A 241 12.02 -0.09 -24.67
C LEU A 241 12.94 -1.30 -24.60
N THR A 242 12.47 -2.44 -24.09
CA THR A 242 13.27 -3.67 -24.02
C THR A 242 13.42 -4.27 -25.43
N PRO A 243 14.66 -4.42 -25.95
CA PRO A 243 14.87 -5.03 -27.26
C PRO A 243 14.32 -6.46 -27.33
N GLY A 244 13.64 -6.78 -28.42
CA GLY A 244 12.98 -8.09 -28.59
C GLY A 244 11.63 -8.21 -27.86
N GLY A 245 11.23 -7.20 -27.09
CA GLY A 245 9.90 -7.10 -26.46
C GLY A 245 9.55 -8.29 -25.57
N PHE A 246 8.28 -8.70 -25.60
CA PHE A 246 7.73 -9.77 -24.74
C PHE A 246 8.52 -11.07 -24.86
N THR A 247 8.83 -11.48 -26.09
CA THR A 247 9.46 -12.78 -26.38
C THR A 247 10.83 -12.86 -25.72
N GLN A 248 11.66 -11.83 -25.85
CA GLN A 248 12.99 -11.80 -25.24
C GLN A 248 12.91 -11.81 -23.71
N ILE A 249 12.01 -11.02 -23.12
CA ILE A 249 11.83 -10.98 -21.65
C ILE A 249 11.42 -12.37 -21.13
N TRP A 250 10.51 -13.04 -21.84
CA TRP A 250 10.04 -14.36 -21.47
C TRP A 250 11.13 -15.43 -21.60
N GLU A 251 11.87 -15.43 -22.72
CA GLU A 251 12.99 -16.34 -22.95
C GLU A 251 14.12 -16.13 -21.94
N ASP A 252 14.49 -14.88 -21.65
CA ASP A 252 15.49 -14.55 -20.63
C ASP A 252 15.06 -15.06 -19.26
N SER A 253 13.79 -14.88 -18.90
CA SER A 253 13.25 -15.30 -17.61
C SER A 253 13.21 -16.82 -17.47
N LEU A 254 12.93 -17.56 -18.56
CA LEU A 254 12.97 -19.02 -18.58
C LEU A 254 14.41 -19.56 -18.56
N ALA A 255 15.30 -19.00 -19.38
CA ALA A 255 16.68 -19.46 -19.52
C ALA A 255 17.49 -19.33 -18.22
N THR A 256 17.08 -18.42 -17.34
CA THR A 256 17.79 -18.09 -16.10
C THR A 256 17.07 -18.57 -14.84
N ASN A 257 16.05 -19.41 -15.00
CA ASN A 257 15.21 -19.92 -13.90
C ASN A 257 14.62 -18.78 -13.04
N ARG A 258 14.23 -17.65 -13.63
CA ARG A 258 13.45 -16.61 -12.94
C ARG A 258 11.97 -16.95 -12.90
N ILE A 259 11.50 -17.71 -13.90
CA ILE A 259 10.23 -18.43 -13.82
C ILE A 259 10.56 -19.84 -13.33
N GLU A 260 10.39 -20.03 -12.03
CA GLU A 260 10.75 -21.27 -11.35
C GLU A 260 9.57 -22.23 -11.29
N ASN A 261 9.87 -23.53 -11.28
CA ASN A 261 8.89 -24.54 -10.91
C ASN A 261 8.55 -24.41 -9.41
N LEU A 262 7.31 -24.75 -9.04
CA LEU A 262 6.85 -24.68 -7.66
C LEU A 262 7.75 -25.51 -6.72
N ILE A 263 8.30 -24.87 -5.69
CA ILE A 263 9.12 -25.54 -4.67
C ILE A 263 8.19 -26.05 -3.55
N TRP A 264 7.97 -27.35 -3.51
CA TRP A 264 7.14 -28.03 -2.51
C TRP A 264 7.90 -28.51 -1.26
N ASP A 265 9.15 -28.11 -1.12
CA ASP A 265 9.99 -28.50 0.01
C ASP A 265 9.40 -27.99 1.34
N SER A 266 9.50 -28.81 2.38
CA SER A 266 9.07 -28.48 3.74
C SER A 266 10.21 -27.91 4.60
N ASP A 267 11.40 -27.73 4.03
CA ASP A 267 12.51 -27.09 4.73
C ASP A 267 12.19 -25.63 5.09
N ILE A 268 12.23 -25.35 6.40
CA ILE A 268 11.95 -24.03 6.99
C ILE A 268 13.08 -23.02 6.75
N THR A 269 14.25 -23.45 6.28
CA THR A 269 15.37 -22.58 5.94
C THR A 269 15.24 -21.96 4.55
N VAL A 270 14.39 -22.53 3.69
CA VAL A 270 14.12 -22.01 2.36
C VAL A 270 13.29 -20.73 2.46
N LYS A 271 13.81 -19.62 1.92
CA LYS A 271 13.18 -18.29 1.97
C LYS A 271 11.73 -18.32 1.46
N HIS A 272 11.53 -18.86 0.24
CA HIS A 272 10.23 -18.96 -0.40
C HIS A 272 9.99 -20.38 -0.91
N ASN A 273 9.02 -21.07 -0.32
CA ASN A 273 8.43 -22.29 -0.83
C ASN A 273 6.91 -22.15 -0.83
N VAL A 274 6.19 -23.09 -1.44
CA VAL A 274 4.73 -23.01 -1.55
C VAL A 274 4.07 -22.85 -0.18
N TRP A 275 4.59 -23.52 0.85
CA TRP A 275 4.03 -23.48 2.20
C TRP A 275 4.26 -22.14 2.89
N SER A 276 5.48 -21.61 2.87
CA SER A 276 5.83 -20.35 3.53
C SER A 276 5.10 -19.18 2.88
N VAL A 277 5.01 -19.16 1.55
CA VAL A 277 4.35 -18.07 0.82
C VAL A 277 2.83 -18.18 0.92
N VAL A 278 2.23 -19.36 0.69
CA VAL A 278 0.76 -19.48 0.69
C VAL A 278 0.20 -19.47 2.11
N ILE A 279 0.68 -20.33 3.01
CA ILE A 279 0.15 -20.42 4.38
C ILE A 279 0.63 -19.24 5.20
N GLY A 280 1.94 -18.98 5.22
CA GLY A 280 2.52 -17.85 5.95
C GLY A 280 1.97 -16.51 5.43
N GLY A 281 1.86 -16.36 4.11
CA GLY A 281 1.21 -15.21 3.49
C GLY A 281 -0.26 -15.08 3.84
N THR A 282 -1.02 -16.17 3.91
CA THR A 282 -2.44 -16.13 4.32
C THR A 282 -2.56 -15.63 5.76
N VAL A 283 -1.74 -16.14 6.69
CA VAL A 283 -1.73 -15.70 8.08
C VAL A 283 -1.32 -14.22 8.20
N TYR A 284 -0.28 -13.82 7.47
CA TYR A 284 0.18 -12.43 7.40
C TYR A 284 -0.93 -11.49 6.93
N TRP A 285 -1.52 -11.78 5.77
CA TRP A 285 -2.58 -10.95 5.20
C TRP A 285 -3.88 -11.00 6.02
N LEU A 286 -4.18 -12.11 6.69
CA LEU A 286 -5.29 -12.16 7.64
C LEU A 286 -5.07 -11.17 8.79
N SER A 287 -3.84 -11.00 9.30
CA SER A 287 -3.56 -10.00 10.32
C SER A 287 -3.84 -8.57 9.82
N MET A 288 -3.45 -8.27 8.58
CA MET A 288 -3.66 -6.96 7.95
C MET A 288 -5.14 -6.68 7.70
N PHE A 289 -5.89 -7.65 7.18
CA PHE A 289 -7.31 -7.47 6.85
C PHE A 289 -8.25 -7.59 8.07
N CYS A 290 -7.89 -8.39 9.08
CA CYS A 290 -8.82 -8.74 10.18
C CYS A 290 -8.48 -8.15 11.54
N ALA A 291 -7.21 -7.82 11.81
CA ALA A 291 -6.76 -7.38 13.14
C ALA A 291 -6.21 -5.94 13.15
N SER A 292 -5.88 -5.39 11.98
CA SER A 292 -5.47 -3.99 11.85
C SER A 292 -6.65 -3.05 12.04
N GLN A 293 -6.49 -2.10 12.96
CA GLN A 293 -7.48 -1.05 13.19
C GLN A 293 -7.75 -0.24 11.91
N ALA A 294 -6.73 0.08 11.12
CA ALA A 294 -6.89 0.88 9.90
C ALA A 294 -7.90 0.24 8.91
N SER A 295 -7.86 -1.08 8.78
CA SER A 295 -8.75 -1.86 7.91
C SER A 295 -10.17 -1.90 8.46
N ILE A 296 -10.30 -2.18 9.76
CA ILE A 296 -11.59 -2.28 10.44
C ILE A 296 -12.34 -0.96 10.38
N GLN A 297 -11.67 0.18 10.59
CA GLN A 297 -12.29 1.49 10.47
C GLN A 297 -12.84 1.75 9.06
N LYS A 298 -12.12 1.32 8.01
CA LYS A 298 -12.60 1.42 6.62
C LYS A 298 -13.83 0.55 6.39
N TYR A 299 -13.92 -0.63 6.99
CA TYR A 299 -15.14 -1.45 6.92
C TYR A 299 -16.34 -0.75 7.56
N LEU A 300 -16.13 -0.03 8.66
CA LEU A 300 -17.19 0.71 9.37
C LEU A 300 -17.60 2.01 8.66
N SER A 301 -16.82 2.45 7.66
CA SER A 301 -17.14 3.61 6.82
C SER A 301 -18.25 3.37 5.79
N VAL A 302 -18.76 2.14 5.67
CA VAL A 302 -19.90 1.80 4.81
C VAL A 302 -21.07 1.23 5.62
N GLN A 303 -22.29 1.31 5.10
CA GLN A 303 -23.49 0.93 5.86
C GLN A 303 -23.71 -0.58 5.95
N SER A 304 -23.34 -1.34 4.91
CA SER A 304 -23.75 -2.74 4.76
C SER A 304 -22.55 -3.69 4.63
N ILE A 305 -22.65 -4.84 5.30
CA ILE A 305 -21.67 -5.93 5.18
C ILE A 305 -21.52 -6.42 3.74
N VAL A 306 -22.58 -6.35 2.92
CA VAL A 306 -22.51 -6.73 1.51
C VAL A 306 -21.59 -5.80 0.73
N GLN A 307 -21.60 -4.51 1.06
CA GLN A 307 -20.67 -3.54 0.46
C GLN A 307 -19.23 -3.86 0.87
N VAL A 308 -18.99 -4.17 2.15
CA VAL A 308 -17.64 -4.55 2.61
C VAL A 308 -17.13 -5.80 1.90
N ARG A 309 -17.96 -6.84 1.77
CA ARG A 309 -17.59 -8.07 1.06
C ARG A 309 -17.22 -7.82 -0.40
N LYS A 310 -17.98 -6.97 -1.10
CA LYS A 310 -17.64 -6.56 -2.47
C LYS A 310 -16.33 -5.79 -2.51
N ALA A 311 -16.13 -4.86 -1.58
CA ALA A 311 -14.91 -4.07 -1.50
C ALA A 311 -13.67 -4.91 -1.19
N LEU A 312 -13.77 -5.93 -0.33
CA LEU A 312 -12.70 -6.89 -0.07
C LEU A 312 -12.25 -7.61 -1.35
N TRP A 313 -13.19 -8.10 -2.15
CA TRP A 313 -12.88 -8.74 -3.43
C TRP A 313 -12.25 -7.75 -4.42
N VAL A 314 -12.78 -6.53 -4.53
CA VAL A 314 -12.20 -5.50 -5.40
C VAL A 314 -10.78 -5.14 -4.95
N SER A 315 -10.55 -5.00 -3.65
CA SER A 315 -9.24 -4.75 -3.08
C SER A 315 -8.27 -5.91 -3.34
N ALA A 316 -8.70 -7.15 -3.14
CA ALA A 316 -7.86 -8.33 -3.40
C ALA A 316 -7.48 -8.44 -4.89
N VAL A 317 -8.43 -8.19 -5.80
CA VAL A 317 -8.13 -8.14 -7.24
C VAL A 317 -7.15 -7.01 -7.56
N GLY A 318 -7.31 -5.82 -6.95
CA GLY A 318 -6.38 -4.71 -7.10
C GLY A 318 -4.96 -5.05 -6.64
N LEU A 319 -4.83 -5.71 -5.48
CA LEU A 319 -3.55 -6.21 -4.97
C LEU A 319 -2.93 -7.23 -5.95
N ILE A 320 -3.70 -8.20 -6.42
CA ILE A 320 -3.22 -9.19 -7.40
C ILE A 320 -2.71 -8.51 -8.67
N ILE A 321 -3.45 -7.52 -9.21
CA ILE A 321 -3.02 -6.76 -10.39
C ILE A 321 -1.67 -6.07 -10.14
N ILE A 322 -1.50 -5.43 -8.99
CA ILE A 322 -0.27 -4.73 -8.66
C ILE A 322 0.91 -5.70 -8.47
N TYR A 323 0.67 -6.86 -7.87
CA TYR A 323 1.69 -7.92 -7.77
C TYR A 323 2.05 -8.51 -9.14
N CYS A 324 1.09 -8.68 -10.05
CA CYS A 324 1.37 -9.07 -11.44
C CYS A 324 2.23 -8.02 -12.17
N ILE A 325 1.91 -6.73 -12.01
CA ILE A 325 2.70 -5.64 -12.59
C ILE A 325 4.13 -5.65 -12.03
N ASN A 326 4.28 -5.80 -10.71
CA ASN A 326 5.59 -5.87 -10.07
C ASN A 326 6.40 -7.09 -10.50
N ALA A 327 5.76 -8.26 -10.63
CA ALA A 327 6.41 -9.48 -11.12
C ALA A 327 6.94 -9.30 -12.53
N TYR A 328 6.12 -8.74 -13.42
CA TYR A 328 6.52 -8.47 -14.79
C TYR A 328 7.58 -7.36 -14.90
N MET A 329 7.50 -6.34 -14.05
CA MET A 329 8.54 -5.32 -13.93
C MET A 329 9.88 -5.94 -13.50
N GLY A 330 9.88 -6.87 -12.55
CA GLY A 330 11.08 -7.63 -12.17
C GLY A 330 11.70 -8.40 -13.35
N ALA A 331 10.88 -9.00 -14.20
CA ALA A 331 11.33 -9.68 -15.41
C ALA A 331 11.92 -8.69 -16.45
N ILE A 332 11.31 -7.52 -16.63
CA ILE A 332 11.85 -6.45 -17.48
C ILE A 332 13.22 -5.99 -16.96
N LEU A 333 13.31 -5.69 -15.66
CA LEU A 333 14.58 -5.29 -15.03
C LEU A 333 15.65 -6.36 -15.25
N TYR A 334 15.29 -7.63 -15.09
CA TYR A 334 16.22 -8.75 -15.29
C TYR A 334 16.71 -8.82 -16.74
N SER A 335 15.82 -8.77 -17.72
CA SER A 335 16.21 -8.82 -19.14
C SER A 335 17.14 -7.67 -19.53
N ASN A 336 16.95 -6.47 -18.96
CA ASN A 336 17.79 -5.30 -19.23
C ASN A 336 19.15 -5.36 -18.51
N TYR A 337 19.23 -5.91 -17.29
CA TYR A 337 20.45 -5.91 -16.48
C TYR A 337 21.17 -7.27 -16.39
N LYS A 338 20.68 -8.33 -17.05
CA LYS A 338 21.25 -9.70 -16.99
C LYS A 338 22.76 -9.76 -17.23
N ASN A 339 23.31 -8.88 -18.07
CA ASN A 339 24.73 -8.84 -18.43
C ASN A 339 25.53 -7.81 -17.61
N CYS A 340 24.87 -6.93 -16.87
CA CYS A 340 25.52 -5.88 -16.09
C CYS A 340 24.72 -5.56 -14.83
N ASP A 341 24.71 -6.51 -13.91
CA ASP A 341 24.01 -6.37 -12.63
C ASP A 341 24.52 -5.15 -11.83
N PRO A 342 23.65 -4.13 -11.59
CA PRO A 342 24.04 -2.90 -10.90
C PRO A 342 24.51 -3.12 -9.47
N LEU A 343 24.02 -4.17 -8.81
CA LEU A 343 24.38 -4.49 -7.42
C LEU A 343 25.81 -5.04 -7.35
N THR A 344 26.14 -6.03 -8.18
CA THR A 344 27.50 -6.61 -8.25
C THR A 344 28.55 -5.58 -8.68
N ARG A 345 28.14 -4.57 -9.47
CA ARG A 345 29.02 -3.49 -9.94
C ARG A 345 29.13 -2.30 -8.97
N ASN A 346 28.53 -2.37 -7.77
CA ASN A 346 28.50 -1.30 -6.77
C ASN A 346 27.94 0.04 -7.29
N ILE A 347 27.05 0.01 -8.28
CA ILE A 347 26.31 1.20 -8.74
C ILE A 347 25.21 1.56 -7.73
N ILE A 348 24.55 0.52 -7.19
CA ILE A 348 23.55 0.63 -6.13
C ILE A 348 24.03 -0.06 -4.85
N ARG A 349 23.51 0.41 -3.71
CA ARG A 349 23.86 -0.12 -2.38
C ARG A 349 22.86 -1.14 -1.86
N SER A 350 21.62 -1.06 -2.31
CA SER A 350 20.53 -1.94 -1.92
C SER A 350 19.76 -2.39 -3.14
N SER A 351 19.21 -3.61 -3.08
CA SER A 351 18.41 -4.15 -4.18
C SER A 351 17.18 -3.30 -4.51
N ASP A 352 16.57 -2.64 -3.53
CA ASP A 352 15.35 -1.84 -3.73
C ASP A 352 15.59 -0.59 -4.61
N GLN A 353 16.86 -0.27 -4.90
CA GLN A 353 17.24 0.84 -5.76
C GLN A 353 17.25 0.48 -7.25
N MET A 354 17.02 -0.80 -7.63
CA MET A 354 17.06 -1.20 -9.03
C MET A 354 15.97 -0.56 -9.89
N LEU A 355 14.72 -0.56 -9.43
CA LEU A 355 13.65 0.06 -10.19
C LEU A 355 13.85 1.59 -10.33
N PRO A 356 14.19 2.35 -9.27
CA PRO A 356 14.54 3.76 -9.40
C PRO A 356 15.69 4.03 -10.37
N LEU A 357 16.77 3.22 -10.31
CA LEU A 357 17.89 3.32 -11.23
C LEU A 357 17.43 3.15 -12.68
N TYR A 358 16.61 2.14 -12.95
CA TYR A 358 16.06 1.89 -14.27
C TYR A 358 15.22 3.07 -14.78
N VAL A 359 14.32 3.59 -13.95
CA VAL A 359 13.49 4.75 -14.34
C VAL A 359 14.36 5.95 -14.70
N LEU A 360 15.43 6.22 -13.94
CA LEU A 360 16.26 7.39 -14.20
C LEU A 360 17.16 7.23 -15.43
N ASN A 361 17.81 6.07 -15.58
CA ASN A 361 18.76 5.87 -16.67
C ASN A 361 18.07 5.55 -18.01
N VAL A 362 16.93 4.85 -17.99
CA VAL A 362 16.23 4.44 -19.22
C VAL A 362 15.09 5.39 -19.57
N LEU A 363 14.32 5.81 -18.57
CA LEU A 363 13.12 6.63 -18.77
C LEU A 363 13.36 8.12 -18.53
N GLY A 364 14.51 8.51 -17.99
CA GLY A 364 14.87 9.90 -17.68
C GLY A 364 14.82 10.84 -18.88
N LYS A 365 15.03 10.32 -20.09
CA LYS A 365 14.90 11.08 -21.35
C LYS A 365 13.47 11.52 -21.67
N TYR A 366 12.46 10.86 -21.10
CA TYR A 366 11.05 11.18 -21.29
C TYR A 366 10.58 12.10 -20.17
N THR A 367 10.42 13.39 -20.51
CA THR A 367 10.05 14.44 -19.55
C THR A 367 8.75 14.11 -18.81
N GLY A 368 8.79 14.15 -17.47
CA GLY A 368 7.61 13.94 -16.62
C GLY A 368 7.38 12.49 -16.18
N ILE A 369 8.01 11.49 -16.83
CA ILE A 369 7.84 10.08 -16.45
C ILE A 369 8.52 9.76 -15.11
N PRO A 370 9.79 10.16 -14.87
CA PRO A 370 10.39 10.02 -13.54
C PRO A 370 9.60 10.72 -12.45
N GLY A 371 9.10 11.93 -12.72
CA GLY A 371 8.21 12.67 -11.81
C GLY A 371 6.94 11.91 -11.47
N PHE A 372 6.29 11.31 -12.48
CA PHE A 372 5.08 10.53 -12.29
C PHE A 372 5.30 9.22 -11.53
N PHE A 373 6.43 8.55 -11.77
CA PHE A 373 6.84 7.39 -10.97
C PHE A 373 7.00 7.76 -9.51
N VAL A 374 7.78 8.81 -9.20
CA VAL A 374 7.99 9.25 -7.82
C VAL A 374 6.66 9.71 -7.20
N ALA A 375 5.78 10.37 -7.96
CA ALA A 375 4.42 10.66 -7.51
C ALA A 375 3.66 9.38 -7.13
N GLY A 376 3.75 8.30 -7.91
CA GLY A 376 3.18 7.00 -7.56
C GLY A 376 3.73 6.40 -6.26
N ILE A 377 5.04 6.47 -6.04
CA ILE A 377 5.68 6.01 -4.80
C ILE A 377 5.17 6.82 -3.59
N PHE A 378 5.09 8.15 -3.72
CA PHE A 378 4.57 9.00 -2.65
C PHE A 378 3.09 8.75 -2.41
N ALA A 379 2.29 8.52 -3.46
CA ALA A 379 0.87 8.21 -3.35
C ALA A 379 0.64 6.94 -2.51
N ALA A 380 1.45 5.90 -2.73
CA ALA A 380 1.43 4.67 -1.93
C ALA A 380 1.68 4.97 -0.44
N SER A 381 2.77 5.68 -0.12
CA SER A 381 3.15 5.94 1.27
C SER A 381 2.21 6.92 2.00
N LEU A 382 1.71 7.95 1.32
CA LEU A 382 0.81 8.94 1.91
C LEU A 382 -0.49 8.27 2.40
N GLY A 383 -1.10 7.41 1.60
CA GLY A 383 -2.35 6.73 1.97
C GLY A 383 -2.20 5.78 3.15
N THR A 384 -1.10 5.02 3.19
CA THR A 384 -0.75 4.19 4.36
C THR A 384 -0.59 5.02 5.63
N VAL A 385 0.14 6.14 5.55
CA VAL A 385 0.42 7.00 6.71
C VAL A 385 -0.83 7.69 7.22
N ALA A 386 -1.66 8.24 6.33
CA ALA A 386 -2.92 8.86 6.74
C ALA A 386 -3.87 7.87 7.43
N SER A 387 -3.99 6.66 6.87
CA SER A 387 -4.76 5.58 7.47
C SER A 387 -4.21 5.18 8.85
N ALA A 388 -2.89 5.07 8.97
CA ALA A 388 -2.23 4.75 10.22
C ALA A 388 -2.43 5.85 11.28
N ILE A 389 -2.24 7.12 10.93
CA ILE A 389 -2.46 8.27 11.84
C ILE A 389 -3.91 8.27 12.35
N ASN A 390 -4.90 8.08 11.47
CA ASN A 390 -6.31 8.01 11.88
C ASN A 390 -6.58 6.82 12.82
N SER A 391 -5.99 5.67 12.52
CA SER A 391 -6.12 4.48 13.36
C SER A 391 -5.45 4.64 14.73
N LEU A 392 -4.28 5.27 14.78
CA LEU A 392 -3.53 5.58 16.00
C LEU A 392 -4.29 6.58 16.87
N ALA A 393 -4.87 7.61 16.25
CA ALA A 393 -5.71 8.59 16.95
C ALA A 393 -6.91 7.91 17.59
N ALA A 394 -7.62 7.05 16.86
CA ALA A 394 -8.78 6.34 17.39
C ALA A 394 -8.43 5.39 18.54
N VAL A 395 -7.38 4.57 18.39
CA VAL A 395 -6.94 3.62 19.44
C VAL A 395 -6.46 4.38 20.68
N THR A 396 -5.69 5.45 20.50
CA THR A 396 -5.20 6.27 21.62
C THR A 396 -6.35 6.94 22.37
N MET A 397 -7.29 7.56 21.62
CA MET A 397 -8.45 8.22 22.21
C MET A 397 -9.36 7.23 22.93
N GLN A 398 -9.71 6.12 22.28
CA GLN A 398 -10.74 5.21 22.76
C GLN A 398 -10.24 4.22 23.81
N ASP A 399 -9.00 3.74 23.71
CA ASP A 399 -8.48 2.68 24.59
C ASP A 399 -7.74 3.23 25.81
N PHE A 400 -7.14 4.41 25.71
CA PHE A 400 -6.34 5.00 26.80
C PHE A 400 -6.96 6.29 27.35
N LEU A 401 -7.26 7.27 26.49
CA LEU A 401 -7.66 8.59 26.98
C LEU A 401 -9.10 8.64 27.49
N SER A 402 -10.05 7.93 26.89
CA SER A 402 -11.45 7.87 27.34
C SER A 402 -11.60 7.30 28.76
N ASN A 403 -10.67 6.43 29.18
CA ASN A 403 -10.66 5.81 30.51
C ASN A 403 -9.95 6.68 31.55
N ILE A 404 -9.02 7.55 31.12
CA ILE A 404 -8.21 8.41 31.99
C ILE A 404 -8.85 9.80 32.16
N MET A 405 -9.38 10.37 31.08
CA MET A 405 -10.06 11.66 31.08
C MET A 405 -11.57 11.42 31.19
N THR A 406 -12.19 11.90 32.26
CA THR A 406 -13.65 12.02 32.43
C THR A 406 -14.30 13.01 31.45
N VAL A 407 -13.75 13.16 30.25
CA VAL A 407 -14.32 13.96 29.17
C VAL A 407 -15.24 13.04 28.37
N GLN A 408 -16.54 13.09 28.68
CA GLN A 408 -17.56 12.50 27.82
C GLN A 408 -17.61 13.32 26.53
N ILE A 409 -16.96 12.82 25.49
CA ILE A 409 -17.20 13.28 24.14
C ILE A 409 -18.67 12.96 23.84
N PRO A 410 -19.45 13.88 23.23
CA PRO A 410 -20.86 13.65 22.96
C PRO A 410 -21.02 12.51 21.93
N ASP A 411 -21.14 11.29 22.44
CA ASP A 411 -21.57 10.13 21.66
C ASP A 411 -23.02 10.33 21.24
N ASN A 412 -23.35 9.88 20.02
CA ASN A 412 -24.71 9.88 19.54
C ASN A 412 -25.59 9.10 20.54
N LYS A 413 -26.56 9.79 21.14
CA LYS A 413 -27.31 9.37 22.35
C LYS A 413 -28.14 8.09 22.19
N ASP A 414 -28.23 7.51 21.00
CA ASP A 414 -29.09 6.35 20.75
C ASP A 414 -28.36 5.00 20.83
N TYR A 415 -27.07 4.91 20.47
CA TYR A 415 -26.34 3.63 20.49
C TYR A 415 -25.66 3.34 21.85
N ALA A 416 -25.11 4.37 22.49
CA ALA A 416 -24.48 4.25 23.81
C ALA A 416 -25.49 3.93 24.93
N ASN A 417 -26.73 4.41 24.81
CA ASN A 417 -27.79 4.10 25.78
C ASN A 417 -28.25 2.64 25.68
N ILE A 418 -28.36 2.06 24.49
CA ILE A 418 -28.69 0.64 24.33
C ILE A 418 -27.58 -0.25 24.91
N GLN A 419 -26.31 0.10 24.69
CA GLN A 419 -25.19 -0.65 25.27
C GLN A 419 -25.04 -0.44 26.79
N ARG A 420 -25.27 0.77 27.33
CA ARG A 420 -25.22 1.01 28.79
C ARG A 420 -26.41 0.41 29.53
N TYR A 421 -27.59 0.36 28.93
CA TYR A 421 -28.77 -0.26 29.54
C TYR A 421 -28.70 -1.79 29.50
N GLY A 422 -28.13 -2.37 28.43
CA GLY A 422 -27.79 -3.81 28.37
C GLY A 422 -26.69 -4.20 29.37
N ARG A 423 -25.71 -3.32 29.63
CA ARG A 423 -24.60 -3.55 30.57
C ARG A 423 -25.03 -3.73 32.04
N ARG A 424 -26.24 -3.29 32.43
CA ARG A 424 -26.74 -3.41 33.81
C ARG A 424 -27.75 -4.51 34.04
N ARG A 425 -28.37 -5.10 33.00
CA ARG A 425 -29.37 -6.17 33.19
C ARG A 425 -28.85 -7.59 32.94
N ASP A 426 -27.81 -7.76 32.12
CA ASP A 426 -27.47 -9.11 31.62
C ASP A 426 -26.15 -9.71 32.14
N ILE A 427 -25.49 -9.09 33.14
CA ILE A 427 -24.30 -9.67 33.77
C ILE A 427 -24.70 -10.50 35.00
N GLY A 428 -25.39 -11.61 34.74
CA GLY A 428 -25.08 -12.86 35.43
C GLY A 428 -23.84 -13.48 34.76
N PRO A 429 -23.05 -14.32 35.44
CA PRO A 429 -21.80 -14.85 34.88
C PRO A 429 -22.09 -15.63 33.58
N LEU A 430 -21.66 -15.09 32.44
CA LEU A 430 -21.78 -15.71 31.13
C LEU A 430 -20.90 -16.96 31.08
N HIS A 431 -21.55 -18.12 31.15
CA HIS A 431 -20.91 -19.42 31.06
C HIS A 431 -20.38 -19.68 29.62
N PRO A 432 -19.23 -20.34 29.44
CA PRO A 432 -18.46 -20.37 28.19
C PRO A 432 -19.09 -21.14 27.01
N ARG A 433 -20.35 -21.58 27.10
CA ARG A 433 -21.00 -22.39 26.05
C ARG A 433 -21.70 -21.59 24.95
N HIS A 434 -21.96 -20.30 25.11
CA HIS A 434 -22.72 -19.52 24.13
C HIS A 434 -21.89 -18.80 23.04
N VAL A 435 -20.56 -18.83 23.12
CA VAL A 435 -19.69 -18.21 22.10
C VAL A 435 -19.45 -19.16 20.90
N LEU A 436 -19.80 -20.44 21.03
CA LEU A 436 -19.59 -21.46 19.99
C LEU A 436 -20.74 -21.58 18.96
N SER A 437 -21.88 -20.91 19.14
CA SER A 437 -23.02 -21.02 18.21
C SER A 437 -23.13 -19.88 17.18
N LEU A 438 -22.07 -19.08 17.02
CA LEU A 438 -21.98 -17.99 16.04
C LEU A 438 -20.81 -18.17 15.05
N GLY A 439 -20.22 -19.37 15.01
CA GLY A 439 -19.24 -19.79 14.01
C GLY A 439 -19.90 -20.38 12.79
#